data_AF-A0A838G9A2-F1
#
_entry.id   AF-A0A838G9A2-F1
#
_cell.length_a   1.000
_cell.length_b   1.000
_cell.length_c   1.000
_cell.angle_alpha   90.00
_cell.angle_beta   90.00
_cell.angle_gamma   90.00
#
_symmetry.space_group_name_H-M   'P 1'
#
loop_
_entity.id
_entity.type
_entity.pdbx_description
1 polymer ?
#
loop_
_entity_poly.entity_id
_entity_poly.type
_entity_poly.pdbx_seq_one_letter_code
_entity_poly.pdbx_strand_id
1 'polypeptide(L)' 'RHGLGSGTGWFGTDEAQDKARDILGIPPHRHVWSAVGFGYVDTAAPQRATSVAGGRKPLEEIVSYGHYGDRQKET' A
#
# COMPACT_ATOMS: atom_id res chain seq x y z
N ARG A 1 -7.20 -24.14 -5.30
CA ARG A 1 -7.55 -22.74 -5.67
C ARG A 1 -6.33 -22.13 -6.34
N HIS A 2 -6.38 -21.78 -7.62
CA HIS A 2 -5.21 -21.28 -8.37
C HIS A 2 -5.13 -19.75 -8.29
N GLY A 3 -4.54 -19.23 -7.22
CA GLY A 3 -4.13 -17.83 -7.14
C GLY A 3 -2.66 -17.69 -7.50
N LEU A 4 -2.27 -16.59 -8.14
CA LEU A 4 -0.86 -16.33 -8.50
C LEU A 4 0.01 -16.01 -7.26
N GLY A 5 -0.60 -15.58 -6.15
CA GLY A 5 0.15 -15.08 -4.99
C GLY A 5 0.78 -13.69 -5.23
N SER A 6 0.48 -13.06 -6.36
CA SER A 6 0.95 -11.74 -6.81
C SER A 6 0.75 -10.62 -5.78
N GLY A 7 1.53 -9.54 -5.93
CA GLY A 7 1.57 -8.42 -4.98
C GLY A 7 1.38 -7.06 -5.64
N THR A 8 0.98 -6.08 -4.82
CA THR A 8 0.88 -4.67 -5.20
C THR A 8 1.74 -3.83 -4.25
N GLY A 9 2.28 -2.72 -4.74
CA GLY A 9 3.09 -1.80 -3.96
C GLY A 9 2.83 -0.35 -4.38
N TRP A 10 3.05 0.57 -3.45
CA TRP A 10 2.94 2.01 -3.69
C TRP A 10 4.32 2.65 -3.79
N PHE A 11 4.44 3.66 -4.66
CA PHE A 11 5.59 4.55 -4.70
C PHE A 11 5.41 5.61 -3.60
N GLY A 12 6.08 5.39 -2.46
CA GLY A 12 5.87 6.16 -1.23
C GLY A 12 6.50 7.56 -1.18
N THR A 13 7.27 7.96 -2.20
CA THR A 13 7.94 9.26 -2.27
C THR A 13 7.82 9.84 -3.67
N ASP A 14 7.84 11.17 -3.78
CA ASP A 14 7.79 11.87 -5.06
C ASP A 14 8.95 11.45 -5.99
N GLU A 15 10.16 11.28 -5.44
CA GLU A 15 11.32 10.79 -6.20
C GLU A 15 11.07 9.41 -6.83
N ALA A 16 10.41 8.50 -6.11
CA ALA A 16 10.10 7.17 -6.62
C ALA A 16 9.02 7.23 -7.71
N GLN A 17 8.02 8.12 -7.57
CA GLN A 17 7.00 8.36 -8.59
C GLN A 17 7.59 8.99 -9.84
N ASP A 18 8.47 9.97 -9.69
CA ASP A 18 9.17 10.66 -10.77
C ASP A 18 10.02 9.68 -11.58
N LYS A 19 10.84 8.89 -10.88
CA LYS A 19 11.67 7.86 -11.53
C LYS A 19 10.83 6.84 -12.28
N ALA A 20 9.72 6.39 -11.72
CA ALA A 20 8.82 5.45 -12.39
C ALA A 20 8.18 6.08 -13.63
N ARG A 21 7.72 7.34 -13.54
CA ARG A 21 7.18 8.10 -14.67
C ARG A 21 8.19 8.19 -15.81
N ASP A 22 9.43 8.57 -15.49
CA ASP A 22 10.49 8.78 -16.48
C ASP A 22 10.87 7.47 -17.19
N ILE A 23 10.99 6.36 -16.45
CA ILE A 23 11.22 5.02 -17.01
C ILE A 23 10.10 4.60 -17.97
N LEU A 24 8.86 4.92 -17.63
CA LEU A 24 7.67 4.51 -18.38
C LEU A 24 7.29 5.50 -19.51
N GLY A 25 7.99 6.62 -19.64
CA GLY A 25 7.66 7.66 -20.63
C GLY A 25 6.30 8.31 -20.40
N ILE A 26 5.85 8.38 -19.14
CA ILE A 26 4.55 8.95 -18.78
C ILE A 26 4.63 10.50 -18.78
N PRO A 27 3.59 11.22 -19.27
CA PRO A 27 3.59 12.69 -19.27
C PRO A 27 3.76 13.31 -17.87
N PRO A 28 4.39 14.50 -17.76
CA PRO A 28 4.74 15.12 -16.47
C PRO A 28 3.52 15.50 -15.60
N HIS A 29 2.35 15.67 -16.21
CA HIS A 29 1.11 15.97 -15.50
C HIS A 29 0.39 14.71 -14.97
N ARG A 30 1.03 13.54 -15.02
CA ARG A 30 0.49 12.28 -14.52
C ARG A 30 1.40 11.69 -13.45
N HIS A 31 0.78 11.08 -12.46
CA HIS A 31 1.43 10.48 -11.30
C HIS A 31 1.37 8.96 -11.36
N VAL A 32 2.47 8.30 -11.00
CA VAL A 32 2.55 6.85 -10.91
C VAL A 32 2.44 6.45 -9.44
N TRP A 33 1.25 6.03 -9.02
CA TRP A 33 0.99 5.77 -7.60
C TRP A 33 1.39 4.37 -7.15
N SER A 34 1.08 3.35 -7.96
CA SER A 34 1.29 1.96 -7.60
C SER A 34 1.76 1.12 -8.77
N ALA A 35 2.33 -0.02 -8.44
CA ALA A 35 2.67 -1.08 -9.38
C ALA A 35 2.04 -2.40 -8.90
N VAL A 36 1.56 -3.19 -9.87
CA VAL A 36 1.05 -4.53 -9.64
C VAL A 36 1.98 -5.51 -10.33
N GLY A 37 2.60 -6.40 -9.56
CA GLY A 37 3.45 -7.46 -10.09
C GLY A 37 2.63 -8.71 -10.34
N PHE A 38 2.58 -9.19 -11.58
CA PHE A 38 1.88 -10.42 -11.95
C PHE A 38 2.86 -11.59 -12.08
N GLY A 39 2.51 -12.74 -11.50
CA GLY A 39 3.30 -13.96 -11.58
C GLY A 39 3.14 -14.85 -10.35
N TYR A 40 3.61 -16.10 -10.47
CA TYR A 40 3.66 -17.05 -9.36
C TYR A 40 4.76 -16.66 -8.38
N VAL A 41 4.39 -16.39 -7.14
CA VAL A 41 5.34 -15.99 -6.11
C VAL A 41 6.12 -17.20 -5.60
N ASP A 42 7.43 -17.06 -5.52
CA ASP A 42 8.28 -17.95 -4.73
C ASP A 42 8.03 -17.70 -3.24
N THR A 43 7.33 -18.63 -2.59
CA THR A 43 6.97 -18.52 -1.17
C THR A 43 8.14 -18.82 -0.23
N ALA A 44 9.24 -19.39 -0.74
CA ALA A 44 10.44 -19.64 0.05
C ALA A 44 11.37 -18.42 0.10
N ALA A 45 11.21 -17.46 -0.82
CA ALA A 45 11.98 -16.23 -0.84
C ALA A 45 11.64 -15.34 0.38
N PRO A 46 12.65 -14.69 1.01
CA PRO A 46 12.40 -13.75 2.08
C PRO A 46 11.57 -12.57 1.56
N GLN A 47 10.36 -12.42 2.10
CA GLN A 47 9.56 -11.23 1.84
C GLN A 47 10.27 -10.02 2.46
N ARG A 48 10.65 -9.04 1.63
CA ARG A 48 11.17 -7.77 2.14
C ARG A 48 10.10 -7.16 3.04
N ALA A 49 10.43 -6.98 4.31
CA ALA A 49 9.59 -6.21 5.23
C ALA A 49 9.29 -4.84 4.60
N THR A 50 8.02 -4.48 4.55
CA THR A 50 7.62 -3.11 4.20
C THR A 50 8.23 -2.18 5.24
N SER A 51 8.92 -1.13 4.80
CA SER A 51 9.57 -0.13 5.66
C SER A 51 8.60 0.74 6.47
N VAL A 52 7.29 0.42 6.47
CA VAL A 52 6.30 1.06 7.32
C VAL A 52 6.52 0.56 8.75
N ALA A 53 7.39 1.27 9.47
CA ALA A 53 7.54 1.09 10.91
C ALA A 53 6.22 1.44 11.61
N GLY A 54 5.63 0.51 12.36
CA GLY A 54 4.47 0.78 13.21
C GLY A 54 3.28 -0.18 13.08
N GLY A 55 3.28 -1.11 12.12
CA GLY A 55 2.20 -2.09 12.00
C GLY A 55 0.82 -1.44 11.79
N ARG A 56 -0.25 -2.15 12.19
CA ARG A 56 -1.61 -1.59 12.20
C ARG A 56 -1.85 -0.91 13.54
N LYS A 57 -2.41 0.31 13.53
CA LYS A 57 -2.92 0.94 14.75
C LYS A 57 -4.03 0.07 15.37
N PRO A 58 -4.16 0.05 16.71
CA PRO A 58 -5.32 -0.52 17.39
C PRO A 58 -6.63 0.03 16.82
N LEU A 59 -7.68 -0.80 16.80
CA LEU A 59 -8.96 -0.44 16.19
C LEU A 59 -9.61 0.75 16.92
N GLU A 60 -9.49 0.75 18.24
CA GLU A 60 -9.96 1.80 19.15
C GLU A 60 -9.32 3.17 18.88
N GLU A 61 -8.18 3.25 18.19
CA GLU A 61 -7.57 4.53 17.82
C GLU A 61 -8.18 5.14 16.55
N ILE A 62 -8.72 4.30 15.66
CA ILE A 62 -9.11 4.71 14.30
C ILE A 62 -10.62 4.65 14.04
N VAL A 63 -11.39 3.95 14.89
CA VAL A 63 -12.84 3.88 14.76
C VAL A 63 -13.50 5.08 15.44
N SER A 64 -14.57 5.58 14.82
CA SER A 64 -15.49 6.51 15.45
C SER A 64 -16.93 6.02 15.32
N TYR A 65 -17.77 6.30 16.33
CA TYR A 65 -19.17 5.90 16.38
C TYR A 65 -20.05 7.16 16.37
N GLY A 66 -21.05 7.21 15.49
CA GLY A 66 -21.92 8.39 15.33
C GLY A 66 -21.22 9.58 14.65
N HIS A 67 -20.24 10.20 15.32
CA HIS A 67 -19.50 11.36 14.84
C HIS A 67 -17.99 11.12 14.84
N TYR A 68 -17.28 11.77 13.92
CA TYR A 68 -15.82 11.67 13.85
C TYR A 68 -15.17 12.09 15.17
N GLY A 69 -14.31 11.22 15.72
CA GLY A 69 -13.60 11.43 16.99
C GLY A 69 -14.29 10.82 18.22
N ASP A 70 -15.57 10.44 18.13
CA ASP A 70 -16.24 9.75 19.24
C ASP A 70 -15.89 8.26 19.24
N ARG A 71 -15.29 7.77 20.32
CA ARG A 71 -14.83 6.38 20.45
C ARG A 71 -15.82 5.50 21.23
N GLN A 72 -16.90 6.06 21.76
CA GLN A 72 -17.86 5.29 22.55
C GLN A 72 -18.91 4.67 21.65
N LYS A 73 -19.06 3.35 21.75
CA LYS A 73 -20.12 2.64 21.06
C LYS A 73 -21.39 2.71 21.92
N GLU A 74 -22.41 3.44 21.48
CA GLU A 74 -23.74 3.32 22.07
C GLU A 74 -24.19 1.86 21.95
N THR A 75 -24.57 1.27 23.08
CA THR A 75 -24.91 -0.14 23.23
C THR A 75 -26.41 -0.35 23.11
#